data_AF-T0Y9B4-F1
#
_entry.id   AF-T0Y9B4-F1
#
_cell.length_a   1.000
_cell.length_b   1.000
_cell.length_c   1.000
_cell.angle_alpha   90.00
_cell.angle_beta   90.00
_cell.angle_gamma   90.00
#
_symmetry.space_group_name_H-M   'P 1'
#
loop_
_entity.id
_entity.type
_entity.pdbx_description
1 polymer ?
#
loop_
_entity_poly.entity_id
_entity_poly.type
_entity_poly.pdbx_seq_one_letter_code
_entity_poly.pdbx_strand_id
1 'polypeptide(L)'
;MVAYALAGTVDIDLNNDPIGTDKSGQEVYLRDIWPSQKEIADTVAKSVLSSQFKQQYANVFAGSDEWKAIKTSIGDQFEWDPKSTYIQEPPFFVGLKPAVEPIQPIKAARCLAFLGDSITTDHI
;
A
#
# COMPACT_ATOMS: atom_id res chain seq x y z
N MET A 1 11.93 11.23 -5.58
CA MET A 1 12.67 10.43 -4.58
C MET A 1 14.02 9.95 -5.10
N VAL A 2 14.14 9.42 -6.33
CA VAL A 2 15.43 8.95 -6.88
C VAL A 2 16.53 10.03 -6.90
N ALA A 3 16.25 11.26 -7.36
CA ALA A 3 17.24 12.34 -7.38
C ALA A 3 17.79 12.68 -5.97
N TYR A 4 16.93 12.81 -4.97
CA TYR A 4 17.35 13.03 -3.58
C TYR A 4 18.08 11.81 -2.98
N ALA A 5 17.70 10.58 -3.38
CA ALA A 5 18.42 9.38 -2.97
C ALA A 5 19.85 9.35 -3.55
N LEU A 6 20.04 9.85 -4.78
CA LEU A 6 21.37 10.00 -5.38
C LEU A 6 22.18 11.10 -4.69
N ALA A 7 21.55 12.24 -4.38
CA ALA A 7 22.19 13.33 -3.64
C ALA A 7 22.51 12.97 -2.18
N GLY A 8 21.83 11.98 -1.61
CA GLY A 8 22.03 11.53 -0.22
C GLY A 8 21.49 12.50 0.84
N THR A 9 20.84 13.58 0.43
CA THR A 9 20.25 14.61 1.29
C THR A 9 19.02 15.21 0.62
N VAL A 10 18.14 15.78 1.43
CA VAL A 10 17.02 16.63 0.97
C VAL A 10 17.36 18.12 1.05
N ASP A 11 18.43 18.47 1.76
CA ASP A 11 18.96 19.83 1.90
C ASP A 11 19.97 20.10 0.77
N ILE A 12 19.48 20.29 -0.45
CA ILE A 12 20.27 20.53 -1.67
C ILE A 12 19.46 21.37 -2.65
N ASP A 13 20.09 22.34 -3.33
CA ASP A 13 19.47 23.05 -4.46
C ASP A 13 19.77 22.31 -5.76
N LEU A 14 18.87 21.43 -6.18
CA LEU A 14 19.01 20.60 -7.38
C LEU A 14 19.21 21.37 -8.70
N ASN A 15 18.97 22.69 -8.71
CA ASN A 15 19.21 23.51 -9.90
C ASN A 15 20.68 23.94 -10.02
N ASN A 16 21.35 24.13 -8.89
CA ASN A 16 22.64 24.80 -8.80
C ASN A 16 23.73 23.94 -8.17
N ASP A 17 23.38 22.93 -7.37
CA ASP A 17 24.32 22.04 -6.71
C ASP A 17 24.50 20.74 -7.52
N PRO A 18 25.73 20.22 -7.62
CA PRO A 18 25.97 18.91 -8.22
C PRO A 18 25.41 17.81 -7.32
N ILE A 19 24.81 16.78 -7.94
CA ILE A 19 24.29 15.60 -7.25
C ILE A 19 25.37 14.53 -7.01
N GLY A 20 26.54 14.69 -7.61
CA GLY A 20 27.68 13.79 -7.44
C GLY A 20 28.81 14.12 -8.42
N THR A 21 29.84 13.28 -8.40
CA THR A 21 30.97 13.36 -9.35
C THR A 21 31.03 12.09 -10.18
N ASP A 22 31.31 12.24 -11.48
CA ASP A 22 31.53 11.12 -12.37
C ASP A 22 32.90 10.44 -12.12
N LYS A 23 33.21 9.39 -12.88
CA LYS A 23 34.49 8.67 -12.78
C LYS A 23 35.70 9.50 -13.20
N SER A 24 35.48 10.59 -13.91
CA SER A 24 36.50 11.52 -14.39
C SER A 24 36.74 12.65 -13.39
N GLY A 25 35.97 12.71 -12.30
CA GLY A 25 36.00 13.78 -11.31
C GLY A 25 35.20 15.02 -11.71
N GLN A 26 34.38 14.94 -12.76
CA GLN A 26 33.52 16.03 -13.19
C GLN A 26 32.22 16.05 -12.38
N GLU A 27 31.81 17.25 -11.99
CA GLU A 27 30.52 17.49 -11.34
C GLU A 27 29.36 17.11 -12.26
N VAL A 28 28.43 16.32 -11.73
CA VAL A 28 27.19 15.92 -12.42
C VAL A 28 26.02 16.61 -11.76
N TYR A 29 25.21 17.30 -12.56
CA TYR A 29 24.02 18.02 -12.13
C TYR A 29 22.76 17.22 -12.48
N LEU A 30 21.64 17.55 -11.84
CA LEU A 30 20.37 16.88 -12.14
C LEU A 30 19.98 16.98 -13.61
N ARG A 31 20.20 18.15 -14.22
CA ARG A 31 19.92 18.42 -15.64
C ARG A 31 20.69 17.50 -16.60
N ASP A 32 21.84 16.98 -16.17
CA ASP A 32 22.70 16.14 -17.03
C ASP A 32 22.15 14.71 -17.14
N ILE A 33 21.35 14.29 -16.17
CA ILE A 33 20.80 12.91 -16.09
C ILE A 33 19.27 12.88 -16.19
N TRP A 34 18.61 14.03 -16.23
CA TRP A 34 17.15 14.09 -16.29
C TRP A 34 16.68 13.82 -17.72
N PRO A 35 15.90 12.75 -17.96
CA PRO A 35 15.44 12.44 -19.31
C PRO A 35 14.45 13.49 -19.79
N SER A 36 14.52 13.82 -21.07
CA SER A 36 13.54 14.69 -21.71
C SER A 36 12.18 13.98 -21.88
N GLN A 37 11.12 14.77 -22.00
CA GLN A 37 9.77 14.23 -22.25
C GLN A 37 9.70 13.35 -23.51
N LYS A 38 10.51 13.68 -24.53
CA LYS A 38 10.61 12.91 -25.76
C LYS A 38 11.28 11.55 -25.54
N GLU A 39 12.40 11.51 -24.83
CA GLU A 39 13.10 10.25 -24.51
C GLU A 39 12.22 9.32 -23.67
N ILE A 40 11.46 9.89 -22.73
CA ILE A 40 10.47 9.14 -21.94
C ILE A 40 9.40 8.56 -22.87
N ALA A 41 8.78 9.38 -23.73
CA ALA A 41 7.71 8.93 -24.62
C ALA A 41 8.19 7.85 -25.61
N ASP A 42 9.36 8.06 -26.21
CA ASP A 42 9.95 7.12 -27.16
C ASP A 42 10.31 5.79 -26.48
N THR A 43 10.77 5.82 -25.23
CA THR A 43 11.06 4.61 -24.43
C THR A 43 9.78 3.87 -24.08
N VAL A 44 8.75 4.57 -23.58
CA VAL A 44 7.45 3.97 -23.25
C VAL A 44 6.84 3.28 -24.47
N ALA A 45 6.84 3.95 -25.62
CA ALA A 45 6.28 3.39 -26.86
C ALA A 45 7.00 2.11 -27.31
N LYS A 46 8.31 1.99 -27.04
CA LYS A 46 9.12 0.80 -27.40
C LYS A 46 9.02 -0.33 -26.38
N SER A 47 8.84 0.00 -25.10
CA SER A 47 9.01 -0.94 -24.00
C SER A 47 7.72 -1.41 -23.34
N VAL A 48 6.61 -0.67 -23.50
CA VAL A 48 5.30 -0.99 -22.91
C VAL A 48 4.38 -1.54 -23.99
N LEU A 49 4.39 -2.87 -24.15
CA LEU A 49 3.73 -3.58 -25.25
C LEU A 49 2.47 -4.31 -24.77
N SER A 50 1.41 -4.29 -25.57
CA SER A 50 0.16 -5.03 -25.28
C SER A 50 0.38 -6.52 -25.00
N SER A 51 1.38 -7.15 -25.63
CA SER A 51 1.73 -8.55 -25.40
C SER A 51 2.18 -8.82 -23.96
N GLN A 52 2.91 -7.89 -23.33
CA GLN A 52 3.33 -8.04 -21.94
C GLN A 52 2.12 -8.06 -21.01
N PHE A 53 1.13 -7.18 -21.23
CA PHE A 53 -0.12 -7.21 -20.46
C PHE A 53 -0.86 -8.52 -20.66
N LYS A 54 -1.06 -8.96 -21.90
CA LYS A 54 -1.73 -10.24 -22.19
C LYS A 54 -1.04 -11.41 -21.49
N GLN A 55 0.30 -11.44 -21.50
CA GLN A 55 1.08 -12.47 -20.84
C GLN A 55 0.91 -12.45 -19.32
N GLN A 56 0.99 -11.27 -18.67
CA GLN A 56 0.84 -11.16 -17.22
C GLN A 56 -0.58 -11.50 -16.76
N TYR A 57 -1.60 -11.05 -17.48
CA TYR A 57 -2.99 -11.33 -17.13
C TYR A 57 -3.43 -12.76 -17.44
N ALA A 58 -2.78 -13.47 -18.38
CA ALA A 58 -3.09 -14.87 -18.66
C ALA A 58 -2.94 -15.78 -17.43
N ASN A 59 -2.03 -15.43 -16.51
CA ASN A 59 -1.68 -16.26 -15.36
C ASN A 59 -2.12 -15.67 -14.01
N VAL A 60 -2.85 -14.55 -13.99
CA VAL A 60 -3.19 -13.85 -12.74
C VAL A 60 -4.01 -14.72 -11.78
N PHE A 61 -4.84 -15.62 -12.30
CA PHE A 61 -5.65 -16.54 -11.52
C PHE A 61 -4.97 -17.88 -11.23
N ALA A 62 -3.83 -18.17 -11.87
CA ALA A 62 -3.12 -19.41 -11.61
C ALA A 62 -2.59 -19.44 -10.17
N GLY A 63 -2.15 -18.28 -9.65
CA GLY A 63 -1.48 -18.18 -8.35
C GLY A 63 -0.12 -18.89 -8.34
N SER A 64 0.66 -18.64 -7.29
CA SER A 64 1.92 -19.36 -7.07
C SER A 64 1.66 -20.78 -6.56
N ASP A 65 2.69 -21.63 -6.57
CA ASP A 65 2.54 -23.00 -6.06
C ASP A 65 2.27 -23.02 -4.55
N GLU A 66 2.81 -22.05 -3.80
CA GLU A 66 2.48 -21.84 -2.39
C GLU A 66 1.00 -21.49 -2.21
N TRP A 67 0.44 -20.61 -3.04
CA TRP A 67 -0.98 -20.24 -3.00
C TRP A 67 -1.88 -21.46 -3.22
N LYS A 68 -1.56 -22.30 -4.21
CA LYS A 68 -2.31 -23.53 -4.51
C LYS A 68 -2.16 -24.59 -3.43
N ALA A 69 -1.06 -24.59 -2.70
CA ALA A 69 -0.78 -25.56 -1.63
C ALA A 69 -1.53 -25.23 -0.32
N ILE A 70 -2.12 -24.03 -0.19
CA ILE A 70 -2.93 -23.68 0.98
C ILE A 70 -4.13 -24.61 1.05
N LYS A 71 -4.18 -25.41 2.12
CA LYS A 71 -5.32 -26.28 2.41
C LYS A 71 -6.52 -25.41 2.77
N THR A 72 -7.65 -25.69 2.13
CA THR A 72 -8.93 -25.01 2.37
C THR A 72 -9.92 -26.01 2.98
N SER A 73 -10.80 -25.52 3.84
CA SER A 73 -11.96 -26.30 4.29
C SER A 73 -13.03 -26.30 3.20
N ILE A 74 -13.78 -27.39 3.07
CA ILE A 74 -14.90 -27.50 2.13
C ILE A 74 -16.17 -27.27 2.94
N GLY A 75 -16.75 -26.07 2.84
CA GLY A 75 -17.99 -25.75 3.54
C GLY A 75 -18.40 -24.29 3.34
N ASP A 76 -19.70 -24.02 3.45
CA ASP A 76 -20.27 -22.67 3.32
C ASP A 76 -20.03 -21.81 4.57
N GLN A 77 -19.68 -22.45 5.69
CA GLN A 77 -19.38 -21.79 6.95
C GLN A 77 -17.89 -21.92 7.27
N PHE A 78 -17.30 -20.83 7.77
CA PHE A 78 -15.90 -20.80 8.19
C PHE A 78 -15.73 -21.57 9.50
N GLU A 79 -14.71 -22.44 9.56
CA GLU A 79 -14.38 -23.21 10.76
C GLU A 79 -13.49 -22.37 11.69
N TRP A 80 -14.08 -21.78 12.73
CA TRP A 80 -13.35 -20.98 13.72
C TRP A 80 -12.43 -21.86 14.59
N ASP A 81 -11.14 -21.57 14.60
CA ASP A 81 -10.17 -22.21 15.51
C ASP A 81 -9.99 -21.35 16.78
N PRO A 82 -10.37 -21.84 17.99
CA PRO A 82 -10.21 -21.08 19.23
C PRO A 82 -8.75 -20.82 19.62
N LYS A 83 -7.77 -21.52 19.02
CA LYS A 83 -6.34 -21.27 19.23
C LYS A 83 -5.77 -20.24 18.25
N SER A 84 -6.55 -19.81 17.27
CA SER A 84 -6.11 -18.83 16.28
C SER A 84 -5.91 -17.44 16.90
N THR A 85 -4.74 -16.87 16.62
CA THR A 85 -4.41 -15.48 16.99
C THR A 85 -4.56 -14.51 15.81
N TYR A 86 -4.98 -15.00 14.64
CA TYR A 86 -5.01 -14.21 13.39
C TYR A 86 -6.43 -14.02 12.86
N ILE A 87 -7.24 -15.07 12.91
CA ILE A 87 -8.65 -15.06 12.53
C ILE A 87 -9.47 -15.46 13.75
N GLN A 88 -10.31 -14.54 14.23
CA GLN A 88 -11.18 -14.76 15.39
C GLN A 88 -12.62 -14.40 15.05
N GLU A 89 -13.57 -15.12 15.62
CA GLU A 89 -15.00 -14.82 15.46
C GLU A 89 -15.33 -13.52 16.21
N PRO A 90 -15.70 -12.43 15.51
CA PRO A 90 -15.97 -11.18 16.18
C PRO A 90 -17.35 -11.20 16.86
N PRO A 91 -17.51 -10.56 18.03
CA PRO A 91 -18.73 -10.67 18.83
C PRO A 91 -19.89 -9.80 18.31
N PHE A 92 -19.82 -9.24 17.10
CA PHE A 92 -20.76 -8.25 16.57
C PHE A 92 -22.21 -8.73 16.52
N PHE A 93 -22.42 -10.05 16.35
CA PHE A 93 -23.75 -10.64 16.23
C PHE A 93 -24.22 -11.33 17.53
N VAL A 94 -23.40 -11.31 18.59
CA VAL A 94 -23.78 -11.88 19.89
C VAL A 94 -24.95 -11.07 20.45
N GLY A 95 -26.10 -11.73 20.61
CA GLY A 95 -27.32 -11.10 21.11
C GLY A 95 -28.13 -10.32 20.05
N LEU A 96 -27.79 -10.44 18.76
CA LEU A 96 -28.59 -9.85 17.69
C LEU A 96 -30.01 -10.44 17.68
N LYS A 97 -31.03 -9.59 17.70
CA LYS A 97 -32.44 -9.98 17.65
C LYS A 97 -33.01 -9.76 16.23
N PRO A 98 -33.98 -10.58 15.78
CA PRO A 98 -34.61 -10.40 14.47
C PRO A 98 -35.35 -9.07 14.32
N ALA A 99 -35.92 -8.55 15.41
CA ALA A 99 -36.55 -7.24 15.46
C ALA A 99 -35.59 -6.23 16.07
N VAL A 100 -35.50 -5.05 15.43
CA VAL A 100 -34.69 -3.94 15.92
C VAL A 100 -35.37 -3.33 17.15
N GLU A 101 -34.64 -3.20 18.25
CA GLU A 101 -35.11 -2.49 19.43
C GLU A 101 -35.04 -0.97 19.22
N PRO A 102 -35.96 -0.20 19.83
CA PRO A 102 -35.88 1.26 19.78
C PRO A 102 -34.57 1.76 20.38
N ILE A 103 -33.96 2.77 19.74
CA ILE A 103 -32.76 3.45 20.24
C ILE A 103 -33.04 3.99 21.65
N GLN A 104 -32.20 3.62 22.61
CA GLN A 104 -32.30 4.08 24.00
C GLN A 104 -31.38 5.28 24.27
N PRO A 105 -31.78 6.21 25.16
CA PRO A 105 -30.90 7.31 25.55
C PRO A 105 -29.69 6.79 26.34
N ILE A 106 -28.50 7.29 25.99
CA ILE A 106 -27.28 7.07 26.77
C ILE A 106 -27.35 7.94 28.04
N LYS A 107 -27.31 7.33 29.23
CA LYS A 107 -27.38 8.03 30.51
C LYS A 107 -26.08 7.86 31.29
N ALA A 108 -25.58 8.94 31.90
CA ALA A 108 -24.38 8.94 32.76
C ALA A 108 -23.09 8.38 32.12
N ALA A 109 -22.94 8.53 30.80
CA ALA A 109 -21.70 8.17 30.11
C ALA A 109 -20.52 9.04 30.58
N ARG A 110 -19.31 8.46 30.55
CA ARG A 110 -18.06 9.15 30.84
C ARG A 110 -17.29 9.39 29.55
N CYS A 111 -16.49 10.45 29.52
CA CYS A 111 -15.55 10.68 28.43
C CYS A 111 -14.49 9.57 28.44
N LEU A 112 -14.43 8.76 27.37
CA LEU A 112 -13.41 7.71 27.20
C LEU A 112 -12.07 8.31 26.73
N ALA A 113 -12.15 9.27 25.81
CA ALA A 113 -11.01 10.01 25.30
C ALA A 113 -11.44 11.46 24.98
N PHE A 114 -10.61 12.43 25.38
CA PHE A 114 -10.74 13.85 25.00
C PHE A 114 -9.59 14.17 24.06
N LEU A 115 -9.90 14.31 22.77
CA LEU A 115 -8.90 14.42 21.71
C LEU A 115 -8.91 15.83 21.09
N GLY A 116 -7.75 16.26 20.58
CA GLY A 116 -7.60 17.51 19.83
C GLY A 116 -7.79 17.32 18.32
N ASP A 117 -7.18 18.19 17.53
CA ASP A 117 -7.26 18.13 16.07
C ASP A 117 -6.28 17.11 15.46
N SER A 118 -6.48 16.80 14.18
CA SER A 118 -5.60 15.93 13.37
C SER A 118 -5.46 14.48 13.81
N ILE A 119 -6.47 13.93 14.48
CA ILE A 119 -6.56 12.48 14.76
C ILE A 119 -6.84 11.74 13.45
N THR A 120 -5.89 10.91 13.03
CA THR A 120 -6.04 9.99 11.88
C THR A 120 -6.53 8.62 12.33
N THR A 121 -6.89 7.76 11.37
CA THR A 121 -7.30 6.37 11.64
C THR A 121 -6.21 5.54 12.29
N ASP A 122 -4.92 5.84 12.05
CA ASP A 122 -3.80 5.15 12.71
C ASP A 122 -3.66 5.49 14.21
N HIS A 123 -4.30 6.59 14.65
CA HIS A 123 -4.31 6.98 16.07
C HIS A 123 -5.44 6.31 16.88
N ILE A 124 -6.43 5.72 16.22
CA ILE A 124 -7.60 5.07 16.83
C ILE A 124 -7.27 3.61 17.17
#